data_AF-A0A949FG31-F1
#
_entry.id   AF-A0A949FG31-F1
#
_cell.length_a   1.000
_cell.length_b   1.000
_cell.length_c   1.000
_cell.angle_alpha   90.00
_cell.angle_beta   90.00
_cell.angle_gamma   90.00
#
_symmetry.space_group_name_H-M   'P 1'
#
loop_
_entity.id
_entity.type
_entity.pdbx_description
1 polymer ?
#
loop_
_entity_poly.entity_id
_entity_poly.type
_entity_poly.pdbx_seq_one_letter_code
_entity_poly.pdbx_strand_id
1 'polypeptide(L)'
;MLSKFKDGSYKYRKPLNFDPQDRRFDIFKDEVELFLSPKIETLRNVRISNNSVAFRFFKIFRETCIGEENYQKYQNNFLSFYLKFIFPKFNFSRKKFLLITDEWTSNYYHWHIFALGRLAVLQDAGLLKNSLLFLPKKYQNYGMVIPSLRAFGITEDQIVFLRRKSNIKVAEVSLASVHQHHTEVLKKVYYNLQNSIDQIAVKDLDLGDKIYISREGQYSRYAENESDVVALLESYGFKKIRAEKFSYAEQVAILSKAKYLISPHGAGLTNMMFMKEGGYVLELTTKSKSIKPVTDYYKMANIIGINYLCQECEMGEDTKSRTSDSHEVSIHVNLSELENNLKLMIR
;
A
#
# COMPACT_ATOMS: atom_id res chain seq x y z
N MET A 1 17.69 -3.01 18.86
CA MET A 1 17.59 -1.54 18.72
C MET A 1 16.12 -1.20 18.84
N LEU A 2 15.74 -0.17 19.60
CA LEU A 2 14.34 0.13 19.86
C LEU A 2 13.84 1.16 18.84
N SER A 3 12.67 0.89 18.25
CA SER A 3 11.90 1.89 17.52
C SER A 3 11.51 3.03 18.47
N LYS A 4 11.49 4.30 18.03
CA LYS A 4 10.91 5.37 18.87
C LYS A 4 9.39 5.42 18.79
N PHE A 5 8.79 4.76 17.80
CA PHE A 5 7.35 4.55 17.76
C PHE A 5 6.93 3.62 18.91
N LYS A 6 5.96 4.06 19.70
CA LYS A 6 5.46 3.37 20.90
C LYS A 6 4.12 2.70 20.66
N ASP A 7 3.78 1.77 21.54
CA ASP A 7 2.43 1.23 21.67
C ASP A 7 1.43 2.38 21.87
N GLY A 8 0.22 2.22 21.34
CA GLY A 8 -0.79 3.25 21.43
C GLY A 8 -2.15 2.80 20.96
N SER A 9 -3.06 3.75 20.90
CA SER A 9 -4.40 3.57 20.38
C SER A 9 -4.76 4.70 19.42
N TYR A 10 -5.63 4.41 18.47
CA TYR A 10 -6.18 5.41 17.57
C TYR A 10 -7.69 5.35 17.60
N LYS A 11 -8.32 6.52 17.79
CA LYS A 11 -9.77 6.66 17.71
C LYS A 11 -10.18 7.13 16.30
N TYR A 12 -10.79 6.24 15.52
CA TYR A 12 -11.28 6.54 14.19
C TYR A 12 -12.58 7.37 14.23
N ARG A 13 -12.68 8.34 13.31
CA ARG A 13 -13.93 9.02 13.01
C ARG A 13 -14.75 8.15 12.06
N LYS A 14 -16.05 8.06 12.30
CA LYS A 14 -16.99 7.35 11.44
C LYS A 14 -16.99 7.93 10.02
N PRO A 15 -17.33 7.13 8.99
CA PRO A 15 -17.59 7.65 7.65
C PRO A 15 -18.59 8.81 7.70
N LEU A 16 -18.46 9.80 6.81
CA LEU A 16 -19.37 10.95 6.81
C LEU A 16 -20.82 10.54 6.54
N ASN A 17 -21.03 9.50 5.74
CA ASN A 17 -22.34 8.92 5.44
C ASN A 17 -22.73 7.77 6.40
N PHE A 18 -22.13 7.68 7.59
CA PHE A 18 -22.46 6.66 8.57
C PHE A 18 -23.93 6.75 9.01
N ASP A 19 -24.64 5.63 8.89
CA ASP A 19 -26.00 5.45 9.40
C ASP A 19 -26.03 4.36 10.49
N PRO A 20 -26.35 4.69 11.76
CA PRO A 20 -26.43 3.70 12.84
C PRO A 20 -27.56 2.67 12.67
N GLN A 21 -28.55 2.94 11.82
CA GLN A 21 -29.68 2.02 11.55
C GLN A 21 -29.36 1.04 10.43
N ASP A 22 -28.33 1.32 9.63
CA ASP A 22 -27.91 0.49 8.52
C ASP A 22 -26.77 -0.46 8.93
N ARG A 23 -27.08 -1.77 8.90
CA ARG A 23 -26.15 -2.83 9.28
C ARG A 23 -24.87 -2.86 8.42
N ARG A 24 -24.88 -2.27 7.22
CA ARG A 24 -23.68 -2.14 6.38
C ARG A 24 -22.57 -1.35 7.09
N PHE A 25 -22.94 -0.44 8.00
CA PHE A 25 -21.99 0.36 8.77
C PHE A 25 -21.55 -0.29 10.10
N ASP A 26 -21.98 -1.51 10.41
CA ASP A 26 -21.60 -2.23 11.64
C ASP A 26 -20.08 -2.38 11.78
N ILE A 27 -19.37 -2.48 10.64
CA ILE A 27 -17.92 -2.61 10.56
C ILE A 27 -17.15 -1.37 11.03
N PHE A 28 -17.85 -0.24 11.20
CA PHE A 28 -17.30 1.04 11.67
C PHE A 28 -17.74 1.37 13.11
N LYS A 29 -18.41 0.44 13.81
CA LYS A 29 -18.84 0.64 15.21
C LYS A 29 -17.69 0.63 16.20
N ASP A 30 -16.64 -0.14 15.93
CA ASP A 30 -15.44 -0.18 16.76
C ASP A 30 -14.56 1.03 16.48
N GLU A 31 -14.60 2.00 17.39
CA GLU A 31 -13.95 3.30 17.20
C GLU A 31 -12.46 3.31 17.55
N VAL A 32 -11.95 2.33 18.33
CA VAL A 32 -10.59 2.37 18.85
C VAL A 32 -9.80 1.12 18.45
N GLU A 33 -8.68 1.31 17.78
CA GLU A 33 -7.72 0.24 17.48
C GLU A 33 -6.45 0.43 18.28
N LEU A 34 -5.99 -0.66 18.90
CA LEU A 34 -4.71 -0.74 19.57
C LEU A 34 -3.64 -1.15 18.57
N PHE A 35 -2.47 -0.52 18.65
CA PHE A 35 -1.31 -0.92 17.87
C PHE A 35 -0.08 -1.06 18.76
N LEU A 36 0.76 -2.02 18.41
CA LEU A 36 2.01 -2.30 19.11
C LEU A 36 3.18 -1.59 18.42
N SER A 37 4.17 -1.21 19.22
CA SER A 37 5.43 -0.65 18.76
C SER A 37 6.09 -1.56 17.72
N PRO A 38 6.64 -0.97 16.63
CA PRO A 38 7.40 -1.71 15.65
C PRO A 38 8.64 -2.35 16.27
N LYS A 39 8.98 -3.55 15.80
CA LYS A 39 10.18 -4.27 16.22
C LYS A 39 11.24 -4.16 15.14
N ILE A 40 12.47 -3.80 15.54
CA ILE A 40 13.62 -3.81 14.65
C ILE A 40 14.49 -5.01 15.00
N GLU A 41 14.68 -5.87 14.01
CA GLU A 41 15.51 -7.05 14.11
C GLU A 41 16.78 -6.87 13.29
N THR A 42 17.85 -7.52 13.73
CA THR A 42 19.14 -7.48 13.04
C THR A 42 19.71 -8.87 12.95
N LEU A 43 19.74 -9.39 11.73
CA LEU A 43 20.25 -10.72 11.44
C LEU A 43 21.73 -10.64 11.06
N ARG A 44 22.53 -11.54 11.62
CA ARG A 44 23.99 -11.57 11.43
C ARG A 44 24.45 -12.79 10.64
N ASN A 45 25.38 -12.57 9.73
CA ASN A 45 26.00 -13.61 8.90
C ASN A 45 24.96 -14.46 8.15
N VAL A 46 23.96 -13.81 7.54
CA VAL A 46 22.88 -14.46 6.80
C VAL A 46 23.04 -14.28 5.30
N ARG A 47 22.34 -15.10 4.54
CA ARG A 47 22.13 -14.91 3.11
C ARG A 47 20.75 -14.32 2.87
N ILE A 48 20.65 -13.39 1.93
CA ILE A 48 19.38 -12.81 1.47
C ILE A 48 19.17 -13.26 0.02
N SER A 49 18.06 -13.93 -0.26
CA SER A 49 17.67 -14.34 -1.60
C SER A 49 17.04 -13.19 -2.40
N ASN A 50 16.93 -13.33 -3.73
CA ASN A 50 16.26 -12.33 -4.57
C ASN A 50 14.76 -12.18 -4.30
N ASN A 51 14.16 -13.03 -3.47
CA ASN A 51 12.78 -12.91 -3.02
C ASN A 51 12.70 -12.26 -1.63
N SER A 52 13.79 -11.66 -1.16
CA SER A 52 13.86 -10.97 0.13
C SER A 52 13.72 -11.88 1.36
N VAL A 53 13.83 -13.20 1.17
CA VAL A 53 13.89 -14.18 2.26
C VAL A 53 15.34 -14.35 2.73
N ALA A 54 15.57 -14.24 4.04
CA ALA A 54 16.86 -14.50 4.68
C ALA A 54 16.98 -15.95 5.15
N PHE A 55 18.19 -16.51 5.04
CA PHE A 55 18.49 -17.88 5.42
C PHE A 55 19.94 -18.08 5.83
N ARG A 56 20.22 -19.10 6.65
CA ARG A 56 21.56 -19.50 7.10
C ARG A 56 21.56 -20.98 7.48
N PHE A 57 22.53 -21.76 7.01
CA PHE A 57 22.72 -23.18 7.38
C PHE A 57 21.42 -23.97 7.55
N PHE A 58 20.71 -24.23 6.46
CA PHE A 58 19.45 -24.98 6.46
C PHE A 58 18.27 -24.35 7.23
N LYS A 59 18.40 -23.11 7.72
CA LYS A 59 17.35 -22.37 8.44
C LYS A 59 16.86 -21.15 7.63
N ILE A 60 15.55 -21.00 7.52
CA ILE A 60 14.86 -19.77 7.09
C ILE A 60 14.60 -18.87 8.30
N PHE A 61 14.75 -17.56 8.14
CA PHE A 61 14.38 -16.59 9.17
C PHE A 61 12.92 -16.17 8.96
N ARG A 62 12.07 -16.54 9.91
CA ARG A 62 10.61 -16.37 9.87
C ARG A 62 10.20 -14.92 9.63
N GLU A 63 10.98 -14.00 10.18
CA GLU A 63 10.72 -12.56 10.19
C GLU A 63 10.91 -11.92 8.81
N THR A 64 11.50 -12.68 7.87
CA THR A 64 11.62 -12.29 6.45
C THR A 64 10.57 -12.90 5.53
N CYS A 65 9.58 -13.62 6.09
CA CYS A 65 8.51 -14.26 5.34
C CYS A 65 7.17 -13.58 5.62
N ILE A 66 6.29 -13.49 4.62
CA ILE A 66 4.92 -13.00 4.81
C ILE A 66 4.06 -14.07 5.47
N GLY A 67 3.84 -13.92 6.77
CA GLY A 67 2.93 -14.77 7.53
C GLY A 67 3.44 -16.19 7.71
N GLU A 68 2.69 -16.96 8.50
CA GLU A 68 3.08 -18.32 8.89
C GLU A 68 3.05 -19.29 7.70
N GLU A 69 2.05 -19.16 6.82
CA GLU A 69 1.89 -20.07 5.68
C GLU A 69 3.10 -20.05 4.72
N ASN A 70 3.59 -18.85 4.35
CA ASN A 70 4.76 -18.77 3.48
C ASN A 70 6.03 -19.24 4.18
N TYR A 71 6.18 -18.93 5.48
CA TYR A 71 7.31 -19.46 6.26
C TYR A 71 7.32 -21.00 6.23
N GLN A 72 6.18 -21.63 6.52
CA GLN A 72 6.04 -23.08 6.46
C GLN A 72 6.27 -23.64 5.06
N LYS A 73 5.79 -22.96 4.01
CA LYS A 73 6.05 -23.33 2.62
C LYS A 73 7.55 -23.36 2.30
N TYR A 74 8.31 -22.35 2.72
CA TYR A 74 9.75 -22.32 2.53
C TYR A 74 10.47 -23.37 3.36
N GLN A 75 10.02 -23.58 4.61
CA GLN A 75 10.59 -24.55 5.52
C GLN A 75 10.39 -25.99 5.01
N ASN A 76 9.19 -26.32 4.56
CA ASN A 76 8.84 -27.64 4.02
C ASN A 76 9.56 -27.94 2.69
N ASN A 77 9.85 -26.91 1.90
CA ASN A 77 10.56 -27.03 0.61
C ASN A 77 12.01 -26.55 0.69
N PHE A 78 12.63 -26.62 1.87
CA PHE A 78 13.91 -25.97 2.12
C PHE A 78 15.01 -26.43 1.15
N LEU A 79 15.14 -27.74 0.90
CA LEU A 79 16.21 -28.26 0.06
C LEU A 79 16.11 -27.72 -1.38
N SER A 80 14.90 -27.68 -1.94
CA SER A 80 14.62 -27.08 -3.25
C SER A 80 14.94 -25.58 -3.27
N PHE A 81 14.52 -24.85 -2.23
CA PHE A 81 14.86 -23.44 -2.06
C PHE A 81 16.38 -23.24 -2.00
N TYR A 82 17.08 -24.02 -1.19
CA TYR A 82 18.53 -23.90 -1.01
C TYR A 82 19.31 -24.20 -2.29
N LEU A 83 18.97 -25.29 -2.99
CA LEU A 83 19.58 -25.63 -4.27
C LEU A 83 19.37 -24.55 -5.33
N LYS A 84 18.21 -23.89 -5.34
CA LYS A 84 17.92 -22.75 -6.23
C LYS A 84 18.85 -21.56 -5.98
N PHE A 85 19.35 -21.41 -4.75
CA PHE A 85 20.14 -20.25 -4.32
C PHE A 85 21.59 -20.54 -3.98
N ILE A 86 22.07 -21.79 -3.97
CA ILE A 86 23.47 -22.07 -3.64
C ILE A 86 24.44 -21.89 -4.83
N PHE A 87 23.98 -22.12 -6.06
CA PHE A 87 24.81 -22.04 -7.28
C PHE A 87 25.02 -20.65 -7.96
N PRO A 88 24.35 -19.54 -7.58
CA PRO A 88 24.64 -18.22 -8.15
C PRO A 88 25.91 -17.57 -7.57
N LYS A 89 26.69 -16.90 -8.43
CA LYS A 89 27.95 -16.19 -8.10
C LYS A 89 27.86 -15.38 -6.80
N PHE A 90 28.74 -15.71 -5.86
CA PHE A 90 28.73 -15.20 -4.50
C PHE A 90 29.41 -13.83 -4.41
N ASN A 91 28.71 -12.87 -3.82
CA ASN A 91 29.34 -11.68 -3.26
C ASN A 91 29.11 -11.72 -1.73
N PHE A 92 30.18 -11.68 -0.96
CA PHE A 92 30.11 -11.38 0.47
C PHE A 92 30.27 -9.88 0.66
N SER A 93 29.44 -9.28 1.50
CA SER A 93 29.57 -7.88 1.85
C SER A 93 29.65 -7.70 3.36
N ARG A 94 30.65 -6.92 3.79
CA ARG A 94 30.81 -6.45 5.17
C ARG A 94 29.96 -5.21 5.47
N LYS A 95 29.32 -4.61 4.46
CA LYS A 95 28.43 -3.46 4.64
C LYS A 95 27.16 -3.88 5.38
N LYS A 96 26.50 -2.92 6.03
CA LYS A 96 25.19 -3.09 6.66
C LYS A 96 24.09 -2.98 5.61
N PHE A 97 23.07 -3.81 5.72
CA PHE A 97 21.95 -3.81 4.79
C PHE A 97 20.62 -3.55 5.49
N LEU A 98 19.67 -2.99 4.74
CA LEU A 98 18.28 -2.84 5.13
C LEU A 98 17.41 -3.70 4.24
N LEU A 99 16.41 -4.35 4.82
CA LEU A 99 15.43 -5.16 4.13
C LEU A 99 14.03 -4.64 4.42
N ILE A 100 13.37 -4.08 3.40
CA ILE A 100 12.02 -3.50 3.52
C ILE A 100 10.98 -4.23 2.66
N THR A 101 11.42 -5.10 1.78
CA THR A 101 10.55 -5.80 0.81
C THR A 101 10.30 -7.25 1.21
N ASP A 102 9.22 -7.78 0.68
CA ASP A 102 8.74 -9.14 0.79
C ASP A 102 8.07 -9.59 -0.53
N GLU A 103 7.36 -10.73 -0.53
CA GLU A 103 6.65 -11.24 -1.71
C GLU A 103 5.51 -10.36 -2.24
N TRP A 104 4.87 -9.52 -1.41
CA TRP A 104 3.68 -8.74 -1.78
C TRP A 104 4.00 -7.29 -2.14
N THR A 105 5.11 -6.74 -1.62
CA THR A 105 5.54 -5.34 -1.81
C THR A 105 5.80 -4.90 -3.26
N SER A 106 5.70 -5.78 -4.27
CA SER A 106 5.64 -5.32 -5.68
C SER A 106 4.28 -4.74 -6.07
N ASN A 107 3.23 -4.97 -5.27
CA ASN A 107 1.94 -4.33 -5.44
C ASN A 107 1.98 -2.88 -4.90
N TYR A 108 1.26 -1.98 -5.58
CA TYR A 108 1.26 -0.54 -5.29
C TYR A 108 0.85 -0.20 -3.85
N TYR A 109 -0.23 -0.80 -3.33
CA TYR A 109 -0.67 -0.61 -1.95
C TYR A 109 0.41 -1.10 -0.96
N HIS A 110 0.88 -2.33 -1.17
CA HIS A 110 1.84 -2.95 -0.26
C HIS A 110 3.19 -2.24 -0.23
N TRP A 111 3.62 -1.65 -1.35
CA TRP A 111 4.81 -0.81 -1.40
C TRP A 111 4.67 0.40 -0.48
N HIS A 112 3.59 1.18 -0.64
CA HIS A 112 3.40 2.42 0.12
C HIS A 112 3.13 2.17 1.60
N ILE A 113 2.36 1.14 1.94
CA ILE A 113 1.95 0.90 3.32
C ILE A 113 2.97 0.04 4.07
N PHE A 114 3.45 -1.05 3.48
CA PHE A 114 4.37 -1.97 4.17
C PHE A 114 5.83 -1.64 3.92
N ALA A 115 6.27 -1.51 2.66
CA ALA A 115 7.70 -1.27 2.38
C ALA A 115 8.17 0.09 2.90
N LEU A 116 7.44 1.17 2.57
CA LEU A 116 7.78 2.51 3.09
C LEU A 116 7.52 2.63 4.59
N GLY A 117 6.53 1.92 5.15
CA GLY A 117 6.33 1.85 6.60
C GLY A 117 7.53 1.25 7.34
N ARG A 118 8.08 0.14 6.84
CA ARG A 118 9.33 -0.45 7.36
C ARG A 118 10.51 0.51 7.21
N LEU A 119 10.59 1.20 6.07
CA LEU A 119 11.64 2.20 5.84
C LEU A 119 11.52 3.38 6.82
N ALA A 120 10.31 3.84 7.14
CA ALA A 120 10.07 4.91 8.11
C ALA A 120 10.58 4.53 9.52
N VAL A 121 10.33 3.28 9.94
CA VAL A 121 10.84 2.74 11.22
C VAL A 121 12.38 2.70 11.23
N LEU A 122 13.00 2.23 10.15
CA LEU A 122 14.45 2.19 10.03
C LEU A 122 15.07 3.60 9.94
N GLN A 123 14.37 4.54 9.31
CA GLN A 123 14.74 5.96 9.25
C GLN A 123 14.80 6.59 10.63
N ASP A 124 13.73 6.43 11.41
CA ASP A 124 13.65 7.03 12.74
C ASP A 124 14.65 6.41 13.74
N ALA A 125 14.99 5.13 13.55
CA ALA A 125 16.09 4.47 14.26
C ALA A 125 17.49 4.89 13.81
N GLY A 126 17.62 5.79 12.83
CA GLY A 126 18.90 6.30 12.34
C GLY A 126 19.71 5.31 11.48
N LEU A 127 19.05 4.27 10.94
CA LEU A 127 19.74 3.17 10.26
C LEU A 127 20.06 3.43 8.78
N LEU A 128 19.52 4.49 8.16
CA LEU A 128 19.72 4.73 6.71
C LEU A 128 21.14 5.18 6.35
N LYS A 129 21.74 6.09 7.13
CA LYS A 129 22.98 6.81 6.76
C LYS A 129 24.18 5.88 6.48
N ASN A 130 24.25 4.74 7.16
CA ASN A 130 25.40 3.81 7.09
C ASN A 130 25.01 2.42 6.58
N SER A 131 23.88 2.31 5.89
CA SER A 131 23.36 1.03 5.38
C SER A 131 23.00 1.13 3.91
N LEU A 132 23.07 0.00 3.23
CA LEU A 132 22.59 -0.16 1.87
C LEU A 132 21.19 -0.77 1.86
N LEU A 133 20.30 -0.25 1.03
CA LEU A 133 18.98 -0.82 0.83
C LEU A 133 19.05 -1.98 -0.15
N PHE A 134 18.57 -3.14 0.28
CA PHE A 134 18.45 -4.29 -0.58
C PHE A 134 17.13 -4.28 -1.35
N LEU A 135 17.18 -4.44 -2.67
CA LEU A 135 15.98 -4.63 -3.51
C LEU A 135 16.18 -5.74 -4.56
N PRO A 136 15.17 -6.59 -4.81
CA PRO A 136 15.16 -7.44 -6.00
C PRO A 136 15.23 -6.62 -7.30
N LYS A 137 15.95 -7.10 -8.32
CA LYS A 137 16.16 -6.35 -9.58
C LYS A 137 14.86 -5.96 -10.29
N LYS A 138 13.78 -6.72 -10.12
CA LYS A 138 12.45 -6.40 -10.67
C LYS A 138 11.95 -5.01 -10.24
N TYR A 139 12.37 -4.50 -9.08
CA TYR A 139 11.93 -3.21 -8.56
C TYR A 139 12.45 -2.02 -9.37
N GLN A 140 13.47 -2.20 -10.22
CA GLN A 140 13.89 -1.16 -11.18
C GLN A 140 12.79 -0.81 -12.21
N ASN A 141 11.86 -1.74 -12.46
CA ASN A 141 10.81 -1.57 -13.46
C ASN A 141 9.55 -0.92 -12.90
N TYR A 142 9.46 -0.69 -11.58
CA TYR A 142 8.31 -0.06 -10.96
C TYR A 142 8.59 1.43 -10.76
N GLY A 143 7.90 2.28 -11.52
CA GLY A 143 8.11 3.73 -11.51
C GLY A 143 7.94 4.41 -10.14
N MET A 144 7.22 3.76 -9.22
CA MET A 144 7.05 4.25 -7.83
C MET A 144 8.30 4.12 -6.97
N VAL A 145 9.20 3.18 -7.26
CA VAL A 145 10.24 2.75 -6.30
C VAL A 145 11.25 3.85 -6.04
N ILE A 146 11.94 4.34 -7.07
CA ILE A 146 13.01 5.33 -6.87
C ILE A 146 12.45 6.67 -6.34
N PRO A 147 11.40 7.27 -6.92
CA PRO A 147 10.89 8.54 -6.42
C PRO A 147 10.39 8.47 -4.97
N SER A 148 9.68 7.40 -4.59
CA SER A 148 9.22 7.23 -3.20
C SER A 148 10.36 6.96 -2.21
N LEU A 149 11.45 6.30 -2.62
CA LEU A 149 12.63 6.13 -1.77
C LEU A 149 13.39 7.43 -1.54
N ARG A 150 13.47 8.30 -2.56
CA ARG A 150 14.06 9.64 -2.42
C ARG A 150 13.33 10.49 -1.38
N ALA A 151 12.02 10.30 -1.20
CA ALA A 151 11.25 10.94 -0.14
C ALA A 151 11.73 10.59 1.30
N PHE A 152 12.51 9.51 1.44
CA PHE A 152 13.13 9.09 2.70
C PHE A 152 14.63 9.44 2.75
N GLY A 153 15.15 10.18 1.77
CA GLY A 153 16.56 10.50 1.63
C GLY A 153 17.43 9.34 1.14
N ILE A 154 16.83 8.28 0.58
CA ILE A 154 17.58 7.18 -0.03
C ILE A 154 17.97 7.57 -1.45
N THR A 155 19.26 7.56 -1.71
CA THR A 155 19.87 7.81 -3.02
C THR A 155 20.13 6.50 -3.77
N GLU A 156 20.32 6.56 -5.09
CA GLU A 156 20.48 5.35 -5.91
C GLU A 156 21.76 4.57 -5.59
N ASP A 157 22.83 5.25 -5.18
CA ASP A 157 24.09 4.61 -4.74
C ASP A 157 23.96 3.85 -3.41
N GLN A 158 22.92 4.14 -2.64
CA GLN A 158 22.56 3.37 -1.45
C GLN A 158 21.80 2.08 -1.79
N ILE A 159 21.38 1.85 -3.04
CA ILE A 159 20.54 0.71 -3.42
C ILE A 159 21.37 -0.41 -4.06
N VAL A 160 21.19 -1.63 -3.56
CA VAL A 160 21.78 -2.84 -4.14
C VAL A 160 20.69 -3.72 -4.74
N PHE A 161 20.72 -3.83 -6.08
CA PHE A 161 19.79 -4.68 -6.82
C PHE A 161 20.28 -6.12 -6.98
N LEU A 162 19.45 -7.07 -6.54
CA LEU A 162 19.78 -8.50 -6.65
C LEU A 162 19.06 -9.17 -7.83
N ARG A 163 19.82 -9.81 -8.71
CA ARG A 163 19.30 -10.46 -9.93
C ARG A 163 18.43 -11.69 -9.60
N ARG A 164 17.58 -12.09 -10.54
CA ARG A 164 16.78 -13.32 -10.42
C ARG A 164 17.67 -14.54 -10.17
N LYS A 165 17.21 -15.47 -9.32
CA LYS A 165 17.96 -16.68 -8.93
C LYS A 165 19.35 -16.31 -8.40
N SER A 166 19.44 -15.31 -7.52
CA SER A 166 20.70 -14.98 -6.83
C SER A 166 20.47 -14.74 -5.35
N ASN A 167 21.57 -14.71 -4.59
CA ASN A 167 21.62 -14.40 -3.17
C ASN A 167 22.85 -13.55 -2.87
N ILE A 168 22.86 -12.87 -1.73
CA ILE A 168 24.04 -12.17 -1.19
C ILE A 168 24.27 -12.60 0.25
N LYS A 169 25.52 -12.87 0.64
CA LYS A 169 25.89 -13.10 2.03
C LYS A 169 26.29 -11.76 2.67
N VAL A 170 25.65 -11.41 3.77
CA VAL A 170 25.85 -10.12 4.46
C VAL A 170 26.25 -10.34 5.91
N ALA A 171 27.14 -9.48 6.41
CA ALA A 171 27.53 -9.48 7.81
C ALA A 171 26.35 -9.08 8.72
N GLU A 172 25.56 -8.10 8.28
CA GLU A 172 24.45 -7.53 9.04
C GLU A 172 23.32 -7.09 8.09
N VAL A 173 22.09 -7.48 8.40
CA VAL A 173 20.88 -6.92 7.78
C VAL A 173 19.85 -6.59 8.85
N SER A 174 19.31 -5.37 8.79
CA SER A 174 18.23 -4.92 9.67
C SER A 174 16.91 -4.85 8.91
N LEU A 175 15.84 -5.23 9.60
CA LEU A 175 14.47 -5.20 9.11
C LEU A 175 13.53 -4.74 10.23
N ALA A 176 12.36 -4.24 9.84
CA ALA A 176 11.33 -3.82 10.75
C ALA A 176 10.06 -4.65 10.57
N SER A 177 9.42 -5.00 11.68
CA SER A 177 8.07 -5.56 11.75
C SER A 177 7.13 -4.47 12.21
N VAL A 178 6.09 -4.19 11.42
CA VAL A 178 5.16 -3.07 11.62
C VAL A 178 3.74 -3.60 11.57
N HIS A 179 2.91 -3.21 12.55
CA HIS A 179 1.47 -3.47 12.48
C HIS A 179 0.86 -2.69 11.31
N GLN A 180 -0.06 -3.30 10.57
CA GLN A 180 -0.79 -2.62 9.51
C GLN A 180 -1.50 -1.38 10.08
N HIS A 181 -1.41 -0.24 9.39
CA HIS A 181 -1.99 1.03 9.84
C HIS A 181 -1.50 1.54 11.21
N HIS A 182 -0.28 1.17 11.63
CA HIS A 182 0.32 1.84 12.80
C HIS A 182 0.34 3.36 12.57
N THR A 183 -0.42 4.11 13.37
CA THR A 183 -0.74 5.53 13.13
C THR A 183 0.48 6.38 12.87
N GLU A 184 1.44 6.38 13.81
CA GLU A 184 2.61 7.26 13.71
C GLU A 184 3.56 6.87 12.56
N VAL A 185 3.64 5.58 12.23
CA VAL A 185 4.42 5.10 11.08
C VAL A 185 3.76 5.55 9.78
N LEU A 186 2.44 5.40 9.65
CA LEU A 186 1.71 5.81 8.45
C LEU A 186 1.73 7.33 8.27
N LYS A 187 1.57 8.11 9.34
CA LYS A 187 1.77 9.57 9.31
C LYS A 187 3.17 9.95 8.87
N LYS A 188 4.21 9.25 9.35
CA LYS A 188 5.58 9.48 8.92
C LYS A 188 5.76 9.21 7.42
N VAL A 189 5.16 8.14 6.90
CA VAL A 189 5.14 7.86 5.45
C VAL A 189 4.43 8.99 4.70
N TYR A 190 3.24 9.38 5.14
CA TYR A 190 2.45 10.45 4.56
C TYR A 190 3.24 11.76 4.47
N TYR A 191 3.80 12.25 5.58
CA TYR A 191 4.55 13.51 5.58
C TYR A 191 5.83 13.45 4.77
N ASN A 192 6.55 12.31 4.73
CA ASN A 192 7.71 12.17 3.86
C ASN A 192 7.31 12.30 2.38
N LEU A 193 6.19 11.68 1.97
CA LEU A 193 5.68 11.78 0.60
C LEU A 193 5.17 13.20 0.30
N GLN A 194 4.40 13.81 1.19
CA GLN A 194 3.89 15.19 1.05
C GLN A 194 5.02 16.19 0.87
N ASN A 195 6.04 16.15 1.74
CA ASN A 195 7.20 17.04 1.68
C ASN A 195 8.06 16.84 0.42
N SER A 196 7.84 15.75 -0.32
CA SER A 196 8.57 15.41 -1.54
C SER A 196 7.74 15.58 -2.80
N ILE A 197 6.51 16.10 -2.71
CA ILE A 197 5.63 16.29 -3.88
C ILE A 197 6.34 17.11 -4.96
N ASP A 198 6.96 18.25 -4.62
CA ASP A 198 7.63 19.13 -5.60
C ASP A 198 8.83 18.45 -6.28
N GLN A 199 9.42 17.43 -5.65
CA GLN A 199 10.54 16.67 -6.22
C GLN A 199 10.08 15.50 -7.10
N ILE A 200 8.85 14.99 -6.87
CA ILE A 200 8.31 13.81 -7.53
C ILE A 200 7.35 14.19 -8.65
N ALA A 201 6.49 15.18 -8.43
CA ALA A 201 5.42 15.57 -9.33
C ALA A 201 5.96 16.22 -10.61
N VAL A 202 5.28 15.95 -11.72
CA VAL A 202 5.44 16.77 -12.93
C VAL A 202 4.76 18.13 -12.72
N LYS A 203 5.38 19.22 -13.20
CA LYS A 203 4.93 20.59 -12.88
C LYS A 203 3.64 21.01 -13.60
N ASP A 204 3.46 20.56 -14.84
CA ASP A 204 2.43 21.10 -15.74
C ASP A 204 1.23 20.17 -15.98
N LEU A 205 1.00 19.19 -15.08
CA LEU A 205 -0.18 18.33 -15.14
C LEU A 205 -1.19 18.73 -14.08
N ASP A 206 -2.38 19.15 -14.52
CA ASP A 206 -3.49 19.52 -13.65
C ASP A 206 -4.81 19.03 -14.23
N LEU A 207 -5.49 18.16 -13.47
CA LEU A 207 -6.81 17.65 -13.83
C LEU A 207 -7.92 18.24 -12.95
N GLY A 208 -7.62 19.22 -12.11
CA GLY A 208 -8.55 19.80 -11.15
C GLY A 208 -8.63 19.04 -9.84
N ASP A 209 -9.58 19.41 -9.01
CA ASP A 209 -9.68 18.96 -7.62
C ASP A 209 -10.62 17.76 -7.41
N LYS A 210 -11.34 17.32 -8.45
CA LYS A 210 -12.32 16.22 -8.40
C LYS A 210 -11.90 15.10 -9.33
N ILE A 211 -11.40 14.01 -8.76
CA ILE A 211 -10.83 12.90 -9.52
C ILE A 211 -11.63 11.63 -9.25
N TYR A 212 -11.99 10.94 -10.34
CA TYR A 212 -12.52 9.58 -10.29
C TYR A 212 -11.48 8.62 -10.86
N ILE A 213 -10.97 7.72 -10.03
CA ILE A 213 -10.09 6.63 -10.50
C ILE A 213 -10.98 5.47 -10.94
N SER A 214 -11.09 5.32 -12.25
CA SER A 214 -11.74 4.20 -12.90
C SER A 214 -10.92 2.92 -12.79
N ARG A 215 -11.61 1.79 -12.75
CA ARG A 215 -11.01 0.45 -12.90
C ARG A 215 -11.38 -0.20 -14.23
N GLU A 216 -11.87 0.56 -15.20
CA GLU A 216 -12.16 0.10 -16.55
C GLU A 216 -10.96 -0.67 -17.15
N GLY A 217 -11.23 -1.85 -17.71
CA GLY A 217 -10.20 -2.72 -18.29
C GLY A 217 -9.37 -3.50 -17.27
N GLN A 218 -9.67 -3.41 -15.97
CA GLN A 218 -9.12 -4.31 -14.94
C GLN A 218 -9.95 -5.59 -14.86
N TYR A 219 -9.34 -6.67 -14.36
CA TYR A 219 -10.02 -7.97 -14.23
C TYR A 219 -11.09 -8.02 -13.13
N SER A 220 -11.02 -7.14 -12.13
CA SER A 220 -11.93 -7.17 -10.98
C SER A 220 -12.23 -5.79 -10.40
N ARG A 221 -13.38 -5.71 -9.70
CA ARG A 221 -13.92 -4.53 -9.00
C ARG A 221 -14.17 -3.30 -9.90
N TYR A 222 -14.26 -3.50 -11.20
CA TYR A 222 -14.69 -2.44 -12.12
C TYR A 222 -16.22 -2.29 -12.04
N ALA A 223 -16.72 -1.08 -12.34
CA ALA A 223 -18.16 -0.86 -12.37
C ALA A 223 -18.73 -1.34 -13.71
N GLU A 224 -19.79 -2.14 -13.69
CA GLU A 224 -20.42 -2.63 -14.92
C GLU A 224 -21.24 -1.53 -15.62
N ASN A 225 -21.88 -0.68 -14.84
CA ASN A 225 -22.58 0.51 -15.28
C ASN A 225 -21.67 1.77 -15.28
N GLU A 226 -20.39 1.61 -15.60
CA GLU A 226 -19.39 2.69 -15.55
C GLU A 226 -19.80 3.91 -16.39
N SER A 227 -20.45 3.73 -17.54
CA SER A 227 -20.91 4.85 -18.38
C SER A 227 -21.88 5.77 -17.64
N ASP A 228 -22.83 5.20 -16.89
CA ASP A 228 -23.80 5.99 -16.13
C ASP A 228 -23.17 6.63 -14.89
N VAL A 229 -22.25 5.91 -14.23
CA VAL A 229 -21.46 6.44 -13.12
C VAL A 229 -20.64 7.65 -13.58
N VAL A 230 -19.93 7.53 -14.70
CA VAL A 230 -19.11 8.60 -15.25
C VAL A 230 -19.96 9.79 -15.66
N ALA A 231 -21.10 9.58 -16.33
CA ALA A 231 -22.01 10.66 -16.69
C ALA A 231 -22.50 11.44 -15.46
N LEU A 232 -22.88 10.75 -14.38
CA LEU A 232 -23.25 11.39 -13.12
C LEU A 232 -22.06 12.15 -12.52
N LEU A 233 -20.88 11.53 -12.42
CA LEU A 233 -19.69 12.15 -11.84
C LEU A 233 -19.22 13.39 -12.62
N GLU A 234 -19.25 13.35 -13.95
CA GLU A 234 -18.91 14.48 -14.81
C GLU A 234 -19.87 15.66 -14.61
N SER A 235 -21.17 15.40 -14.37
CA SER A 235 -22.13 16.46 -14.03
C SER A 235 -21.81 17.19 -12.71
N TYR A 236 -21.04 16.55 -11.82
CA TYR A 236 -20.50 17.13 -10.58
C TYR A 236 -19.05 17.67 -10.75
N GLY A 237 -18.52 17.67 -11.98
CA GLY A 237 -17.20 18.18 -12.32
C GLY A 237 -16.04 17.24 -12.03
N PHE A 238 -16.29 15.95 -11.80
CA PHE A 238 -15.21 14.97 -11.69
C PHE A 238 -14.59 14.64 -13.04
N LYS A 239 -13.27 14.44 -13.04
CA LYS A 239 -12.55 13.88 -14.19
C LYS A 239 -12.24 12.40 -13.97
N LYS A 240 -12.66 11.56 -14.92
CA LYS A 240 -12.28 10.15 -14.98
C LYS A 240 -10.81 10.02 -15.36
N ILE A 241 -10.07 9.22 -14.59
CA ILE A 241 -8.72 8.77 -14.94
C ILE A 241 -8.61 7.26 -14.78
N ARG A 242 -7.66 6.67 -15.49
CA ARG A 242 -7.17 5.30 -15.23
C ARG A 242 -5.75 5.42 -14.72
N ALA A 243 -5.55 5.20 -13.42
CA ALA A 243 -4.26 5.48 -12.77
C ALA A 243 -3.08 4.74 -13.44
N GLU A 244 -3.29 3.53 -13.96
CA GLU A 244 -2.28 2.73 -14.66
C GLU A 244 -1.84 3.32 -16.01
N LYS A 245 -2.55 4.32 -16.54
CA LYS A 245 -2.18 5.06 -17.75
C LYS A 245 -1.24 6.25 -17.47
N PHE A 246 -1.02 6.58 -16.20
CA PHE A 246 -0.16 7.67 -15.76
C PHE A 246 1.08 7.10 -15.07
N SER A 247 2.23 7.73 -15.32
CA SER A 247 3.45 7.49 -14.56
C SER A 247 3.24 7.86 -13.08
N TYR A 248 4.14 7.39 -12.21
CA TYR A 248 4.06 7.71 -10.78
C TYR A 248 4.12 9.22 -10.52
N ALA A 249 5.00 9.94 -11.22
CA ALA A 249 5.14 11.39 -11.11
C ALA A 249 3.85 12.13 -11.54
N GLU A 250 3.19 11.64 -12.59
CA GLU A 250 1.90 12.18 -13.04
C GLU A 250 0.77 11.88 -12.05
N GLN A 251 0.72 10.66 -11.48
CA GLN A 251 -0.23 10.34 -10.41
C GLN A 251 -0.04 11.26 -9.20
N VAL A 252 1.20 11.52 -8.77
CA VAL A 252 1.49 12.47 -7.69
C VAL A 252 1.05 13.89 -8.06
N ALA A 253 1.31 14.35 -9.28
CA ALA A 253 0.88 15.68 -9.74
C ALA A 253 -0.65 15.84 -9.73
N ILE A 254 -1.39 14.81 -10.18
CA ILE A 254 -2.86 14.83 -10.19
C ILE A 254 -3.41 14.79 -8.76
N LEU A 255 -2.98 13.81 -7.95
CA LEU A 255 -3.63 13.57 -6.65
C LEU A 255 -3.14 14.52 -5.54
N SER A 256 -2.02 15.22 -5.71
CA SER A 256 -1.62 16.31 -4.81
C SER A 256 -2.50 17.56 -4.91
N LYS A 257 -3.23 17.70 -6.03
CA LYS A 257 -4.19 18.78 -6.27
C LYS A 257 -5.64 18.35 -6.02
N ALA A 258 -5.90 17.04 -5.95
CA ALA A 258 -7.22 16.51 -5.68
C ALA A 258 -7.70 16.87 -4.26
N LYS A 259 -8.90 17.42 -4.17
CA LYS A 259 -9.66 17.60 -2.93
C LYS A 259 -10.69 16.50 -2.74
N TYR A 260 -11.23 15.96 -3.83
CA TYR A 260 -12.25 14.92 -3.85
C TYR A 260 -11.77 13.75 -4.72
N LEU A 261 -11.71 12.56 -4.14
CA LEU A 261 -11.31 11.34 -4.82
C LEU A 261 -12.42 10.28 -4.70
N ILE A 262 -12.85 9.73 -5.83
CA ILE A 262 -13.79 8.61 -5.88
C ILE A 262 -13.10 7.46 -6.60
N SER A 263 -13.25 6.23 -6.10
CA SER A 263 -12.72 5.04 -6.76
C SER A 263 -13.43 3.80 -6.26
N PRO A 264 -13.65 2.79 -7.12
CA PRO A 264 -13.89 1.46 -6.61
C PRO A 264 -12.69 0.94 -5.82
N HIS A 265 -12.96 0.04 -4.89
CA HIS A 265 -11.95 -0.54 -4.00
C HIS A 265 -10.74 -1.10 -4.79
N GLY A 266 -9.53 -0.77 -4.34
CA GLY A 266 -8.30 -1.32 -4.86
C GLY A 266 -7.13 -0.36 -4.77
N ALA A 267 -5.94 -0.83 -5.16
CA ALA A 267 -4.67 -0.13 -4.92
C ALA A 267 -4.57 1.30 -5.49
N GLY A 268 -5.44 1.70 -6.43
CA GLY A 268 -5.53 3.08 -6.89
C GLY A 268 -5.90 4.07 -5.78
N LEU A 269 -6.69 3.65 -4.79
CA LEU A 269 -7.06 4.47 -3.62
C LEU A 269 -5.87 4.81 -2.73
N THR A 270 -4.76 4.05 -2.80
CA THR A 270 -3.51 4.42 -2.10
C THR A 270 -3.00 5.80 -2.51
N ASN A 271 -3.37 6.30 -3.69
CA ASN A 271 -3.01 7.65 -4.12
C ASN A 271 -3.57 8.77 -3.23
N MET A 272 -4.52 8.48 -2.32
CA MET A 272 -4.94 9.47 -1.30
C MET A 272 -3.77 9.92 -0.40
N MET A 273 -2.68 9.14 -0.33
CA MET A 273 -1.45 9.54 0.38
C MET A 273 -0.80 10.83 -0.18
N PHE A 274 -1.17 11.23 -1.40
CA PHE A 274 -0.71 12.48 -2.01
C PHE A 274 -1.69 13.63 -1.81
N MET A 275 -2.94 13.36 -1.42
CA MET A 275 -3.92 14.42 -1.14
C MET A 275 -3.56 15.19 0.13
N LYS A 276 -3.95 16.46 0.17
CA LYS A 276 -3.82 17.30 1.38
C LYS A 276 -4.82 16.86 2.44
N GLU A 277 -4.45 17.02 3.71
CA GLU A 277 -5.36 16.85 4.84
C GLU A 277 -6.65 17.67 4.64
N GLY A 278 -7.78 17.12 5.09
CA GLY A 278 -9.11 17.71 4.86
C GLY A 278 -9.73 17.40 3.49
N GLY A 279 -9.01 16.69 2.60
CA GLY A 279 -9.60 16.10 1.40
C GLY A 279 -10.66 15.04 1.71
N TYR A 280 -11.34 14.56 0.68
CA TYR A 280 -12.47 13.63 0.78
C TYR A 280 -12.25 12.43 -0.14
N VAL A 281 -12.52 11.24 0.38
CA VAL A 281 -12.51 9.99 -0.38
C VAL A 281 -13.89 9.33 -0.28
N LEU A 282 -14.48 8.99 -1.42
CA LEU A 282 -15.60 8.04 -1.49
C LEU A 282 -15.08 6.73 -2.10
N GLU A 283 -15.11 5.68 -1.29
CA GLU A 283 -14.78 4.34 -1.73
C GLU A 283 -16.03 3.56 -2.14
N LEU A 284 -16.03 3.04 -3.38
CA LEU A 284 -17.06 2.10 -3.83
C LEU A 284 -16.60 0.68 -3.50
N THR A 285 -17.18 0.08 -2.47
CA THR A 285 -16.86 -1.30 -2.05
C THR A 285 -17.83 -2.28 -2.69
N THR A 286 -17.50 -3.56 -2.68
CA THR A 286 -18.45 -4.61 -3.04
C THR A 286 -19.06 -5.19 -1.78
N LYS A 287 -20.35 -5.50 -1.82
CA LYS A 287 -21.04 -6.33 -0.83
C LYS A 287 -20.26 -7.62 -0.62
N SER A 288 -19.55 -7.71 0.49
CA SER A 288 -18.59 -8.78 0.68
C SER A 288 -19.26 -9.98 1.33
N LYS A 289 -19.10 -11.18 0.75
CA LYS A 289 -19.33 -12.45 1.46
C LYS A 289 -18.11 -12.88 2.28
N SER A 290 -17.01 -12.11 2.25
CA SER A 290 -15.78 -12.46 2.96
C SER A 290 -15.94 -12.29 4.46
N ILE A 291 -15.19 -13.10 5.23
CA ILE A 291 -15.27 -13.16 6.70
C ILE A 291 -14.72 -11.89 7.36
N LYS A 292 -13.92 -11.07 6.65
CA LYS A 292 -13.30 -9.86 7.21
C LYS A 292 -13.69 -8.61 6.42
N PRO A 293 -14.22 -7.57 7.10
CA PRO A 293 -14.55 -6.32 6.44
C PRO A 293 -13.28 -5.59 5.99
N VAL A 294 -13.29 -5.09 4.76
CA VAL A 294 -12.16 -4.38 4.17
C VAL A 294 -12.20 -2.92 4.62
N THR A 295 -11.53 -2.62 5.72
CA THR A 295 -11.51 -1.28 6.36
C THR A 295 -10.19 -0.53 6.13
N ASP A 296 -9.35 -1.02 5.22
CA ASP A 296 -7.98 -0.52 5.04
C ASP A 296 -7.92 0.95 4.64
N TYR A 297 -8.70 1.34 3.63
CA TYR A 297 -8.73 2.71 3.16
C TYR A 297 -9.46 3.65 4.12
N TYR A 298 -10.47 3.17 4.86
CA TYR A 298 -11.09 3.90 5.96
C TYR A 298 -10.10 4.27 7.06
N LYS A 299 -9.30 3.30 7.52
CA LYS A 299 -8.27 3.51 8.55
C LYS A 299 -7.19 4.44 8.04
N MET A 300 -6.70 4.22 6.82
CA MET A 300 -5.70 5.08 6.19
C MET A 300 -6.19 6.52 6.08
N ALA A 301 -7.37 6.75 5.51
CA ALA A 301 -7.96 8.07 5.36
C ALA A 301 -8.05 8.79 6.71
N ASN A 302 -8.54 8.10 7.73
CA ASN A 302 -8.61 8.64 9.09
C ASN A 302 -7.24 9.07 9.64
N ILE A 303 -6.21 8.22 9.52
CA ILE A 303 -4.88 8.47 10.09
C ILE A 303 -4.20 9.67 9.42
N ILE A 304 -4.41 9.86 8.12
CA ILE A 304 -3.81 10.95 7.33
C ILE A 304 -4.73 12.17 7.20
N GLY A 305 -5.81 12.25 7.98
CA GLY A 305 -6.67 13.44 8.05
C GLY A 305 -7.61 13.63 6.85
N ILE A 306 -7.89 12.58 6.07
CA ILE A 306 -8.84 12.59 4.96
C ILE A 306 -10.24 12.19 5.48
N ASN A 307 -11.26 12.90 5.01
CA ASN A 307 -12.65 12.58 5.27
C ASN A 307 -13.08 11.41 4.40
N TYR A 308 -13.76 10.43 4.98
CA TYR A 308 -14.05 9.17 4.30
C TYR A 308 -15.56 8.93 4.17
N LEU A 309 -15.98 8.47 3.00
CA LEU A 309 -17.31 7.92 2.71
C LEU A 309 -17.11 6.54 2.10
N CYS A 310 -18.08 5.66 2.28
CA CYS A 310 -18.14 4.39 1.57
C CYS A 310 -19.53 4.13 1.00
N GLN A 311 -19.57 3.53 -0.18
CA GLN A 311 -20.80 3.01 -0.76
C GLN A 311 -20.62 1.53 -1.06
N GLU A 312 -21.38 0.70 -0.37
CA GLU A 312 -21.45 -0.72 -0.68
C GLU A 312 -22.27 -0.92 -1.95
N CYS A 313 -21.64 -1.50 -2.98
CA CYS A 313 -22.24 -1.78 -4.27
C CYS A 313 -22.61 -3.26 -4.38
N GLU A 314 -23.66 -3.56 -5.14
CA GLU A 314 -24.04 -4.95 -5.42
C GLU A 314 -22.97 -5.64 -6.27
N MET A 315 -22.89 -6.97 -6.14
CA MET A 315 -22.00 -7.76 -7.00
C MET A 315 -22.49 -7.66 -8.45
N GLY A 316 -21.56 -7.43 -9.37
CA GLY A 316 -21.85 -7.43 -10.79
C GLY A 316 -22.18 -8.82 -11.33
N GLU A 317 -22.81 -8.86 -12.51
CA GLU A 317 -23.24 -10.08 -13.19
C GLU A 317 -22.15 -10.72 -14.06
N ASP A 318 -21.06 -10.01 -14.38
CA ASP A 318 -20.00 -10.53 -15.26
C ASP A 318 -19.18 -11.65 -14.58
N THR A 319 -19.51 -12.88 -14.97
CA THR A 319 -18.98 -14.18 -14.55
C THR A 319 -17.48 -14.45 -14.80
N LYS A 320 -16.67 -13.45 -15.16
CA LYS A 320 -15.21 -13.66 -15.28
C LYS A 320 -14.56 -14.09 -13.96
N SER A 321 -15.19 -13.73 -12.84
CA SER A 321 -14.86 -14.25 -11.51
C SER A 321 -15.66 -15.53 -11.23
N ARG A 322 -14.96 -16.67 -11.06
CA ARG A 322 -15.57 -17.92 -10.56
C ARG A 322 -15.68 -17.95 -9.03
N THR A 323 -15.36 -16.86 -8.35
CA THR A 323 -15.25 -16.82 -6.89
C THR A 323 -16.18 -15.77 -6.30
N SER A 324 -16.59 -16.00 -5.05
CA SER A 324 -17.33 -15.04 -4.24
C SER A 324 -16.43 -14.07 -3.47
N ASP A 325 -15.14 -13.99 -3.80
CA ASP A 325 -14.21 -13.08 -3.15
C ASP A 325 -14.49 -11.65 -3.63
N SER A 326 -14.71 -10.72 -2.70
CA SER A 326 -14.89 -9.29 -3.01
C SER A 326 -13.67 -8.69 -3.74
N HIS A 327 -12.53 -9.37 -3.75
CA HIS A 327 -11.36 -8.95 -4.50
C HIS A 327 -11.40 -9.31 -5.99
N GLU A 328 -12.33 -10.16 -6.42
CA GLU A 328 -12.36 -10.74 -7.76
C GLU A 328 -13.62 -10.37 -8.56
N VAL A 329 -14.71 -9.98 -7.89
CA VAL A 329 -15.98 -9.62 -8.54
C VAL A 329 -16.02 -8.17 -9.03
N SER A 330 -16.78 -7.91 -10.09
CA SER A 330 -17.21 -6.58 -10.54
C SER A 330 -18.28 -6.00 -9.60
N ILE A 331 -18.63 -4.72 -9.78
CA ILE A 331 -19.66 -4.05 -9.00
C ILE A 331 -20.72 -3.41 -9.89
N HIS A 332 -21.93 -3.29 -9.35
CA HIS A 332 -22.99 -2.46 -9.92
C HIS A 332 -23.30 -1.31 -8.95
N VAL A 333 -23.13 -0.06 -9.41
CA VAL A 333 -23.20 1.12 -8.55
C VAL A 333 -24.62 1.69 -8.55
N ASN A 334 -25.22 1.84 -7.37
CA ASN A 334 -26.50 2.53 -7.23
C ASN A 334 -26.30 4.05 -7.42
N LEU A 335 -26.85 4.61 -8.51
CA LEU A 335 -26.65 6.01 -8.88
C LEU A 335 -27.34 6.99 -7.92
N SER A 336 -28.51 6.63 -7.38
CA SER A 336 -29.22 7.49 -6.41
C SER A 336 -28.45 7.59 -5.08
N GLU A 337 -27.88 6.47 -4.61
CA GLU A 337 -27.00 6.47 -3.43
C GLU A 337 -25.69 7.22 -3.71
N LEU A 338 -25.11 7.05 -4.90
CA LEU A 338 -23.92 7.81 -5.33
C LEU A 338 -24.19 9.31 -5.34
N GLU A 339 -25.32 9.75 -5.88
CA GLU A 339 -25.70 11.17 -5.90
C GLU A 339 -25.90 11.74 -4.48
N ASN A 340 -26.50 10.96 -3.56
CA ASN A 340 -26.62 11.36 -2.16
C ASN A 340 -25.25 11.52 -1.49
N ASN A 341 -24.33 10.59 -1.75
CA ASN A 341 -22.96 10.67 -1.25
C ASN A 341 -22.21 11.88 -1.82
N LEU A 342 -22.37 12.19 -3.12
CA LEU A 342 -21.81 13.39 -3.76
C LEU A 342 -22.32 14.67 -3.10
N LYS A 343 -23.64 14.76 -2.88
CA LYS A 343 -24.29 15.90 -2.20
C LYS A 343 -23.85 16.07 -0.74
N LEU A 344 -23.35 15.02 -0.09
CA LEU A 344 -22.77 15.10 1.26
C LEU A 344 -21.30 15.48 1.22
N MET A 345 -20.54 14.91 0.28
CA MET A 345 -19.10 15.08 0.12
C MET A 345 -18.73 16.52 -0.27
N ILE A 346 -19.53 17.19 -1.12
CA ILE A 346 -19.19 18.48 -1.75
C ILE A 346 -19.75 19.70 -0.96
N ARG A 347 -20.49 19.48 0.12
CA ARG A 347 -20.97 20.56 1.01
C ARG A 347 -19.80 21.35 1.60
#